data_AF-E0Y1S6-F1
#
_entry.id   AF-E0Y1S6-F1
#
_cell.length_a   1.000
_cell.length_b   1.000
_cell.length_c   1.000
_cell.angle_alpha   90.00
_cell.angle_beta   90.00
_cell.angle_gamma   90.00
#
_symmetry.space_group_name_H-M   'P 1'
#
loop_
_entity.id
_entity.type
_entity.pdbx_description
1 polymer ?
#
loop_
_entity_poly.entity_id
_entity_poly.type
_entity_poly.pdbx_seq_one_letter_code
_entity_poly.pdbx_strand_id
1 'polypeptide(L)' 'MAVILVVVDNLVKGAAGQAIQNMNLMCNLDEKAGLAAPGLVP' A
#
# COMPACT_ATOMS: atom_id res chain seq x y z
N MET A 1 -14.94 18.00 -18.62
CA MET A 1 -15.28 16.74 -17.91
C MET A 1 -13.99 15.97 -17.71
N ALA A 2 -13.68 15.55 -16.48
CA ALA A 2 -12.46 14.80 -16.16
C ALA A 2 -12.81 13.37 -15.77
N VAL A 3 -12.00 12.40 -16.19
CA VAL A 3 -12.10 10.99 -15.79
C VAL A 3 -10.93 10.66 -14.87
N ILE A 4 -11.19 10.05 -13.72
CA ILE A 4 -10.18 9.60 -12.76
C ILE A 4 -10.15 8.07 -12.78
N LEU A 5 -8.97 7.49 -12.99
CA LEU A 5 -8.72 6.05 -12.95
C LEU A 5 -7.81 5.74 -11.76
N VAL A 6 -8.21 4.76 -10.94
CA VAL A 6 -7.43 4.26 -9.81
C VAL A 6 -7.14 2.79 -10.03
N VAL A 7 -5.86 2.41 -9.94
CA VAL A 7 -5.41 1.01 -10.04
C VAL A 7 -4.55 0.70 -8.84
N VAL A 8 -4.98 -0.29 -8.06
CA VAL A 8 -4.28 -0.77 -6.87
C VAL A 8 -4.40 -2.28 -6.78
N ASP A 9 -3.40 -2.93 -6.18
CA ASP A 9 -3.57 -4.29 -5.68
C ASP A 9 -4.57 -4.26 -4.50
N ASN A 10 -5.67 -5.01 -4.63
CA ASN A 10 -6.76 -5.01 -3.67
C ASN A 10 -6.40 -5.68 -2.33
N LEU A 11 -5.41 -6.57 -2.31
CA LEU A 11 -4.96 -7.24 -1.07
C LEU A 11 -3.76 -6.54 -0.44
N VAL A 12 -2.92 -5.86 -1.21
CA VAL A 12 -1.84 -5.03 -0.69
C VAL A 12 -2.39 -3.65 -0.34
N LYS A 13 -2.48 -2.72 -1.29
CA LYS A 13 -2.86 -1.34 -0.98
C LYS A 13 -4.36 -1.19 -0.68
N GLY A 14 -5.20 -2.11 -1.16
CA GLY A 14 -6.62 -2.16 -0.83
C GLY A 14 -6.94 -2.80 0.54
N ALA A 15 -6.00 -3.53 1.17
CA ALA A 15 -6.23 -4.20 2.44
C ALA A 15 -4.96 -4.29 3.32
N ALA A 16 -4.24 -5.41 3.28
CA ALA A 16 -3.20 -5.75 4.25
C ALA A 16 -2.02 -4.77 4.25
N GLY A 17 -1.57 -4.36 3.06
CA GLY A 17 -0.52 -3.34 2.93
C GLY A 17 -0.92 -2.01 3.56
N GLN A 18 -2.17 -1.57 3.39
CA GLN A 18 -2.68 -0.37 4.08
C GLN A 18 -2.75 -0.55 5.60
N ALA A 19 -3.14 -1.73 6.08
CA ALA A 19 -3.17 -2.04 7.51
C ALA A 19 -1.76 -1.99 8.11
N ILE A 20 -0.76 -2.58 7.44
CA ILE A 20 0.64 -2.53 7.85
C ILE A 20 1.18 -1.10 7.83
N GLN A 21 0.83 -0.32 6.80
CA GLN A 21 1.26 1.07 6.69
C GLN A 21 0.73 1.93 7.85
N ASN A 22 -0.54 1.73 8.23
CA ASN A 22 -1.13 2.38 9.40
C ASN A 22 -0.48 1.90 10.71
N MET A 23 -0.23 0.60 10.83
CA MET A 23 0.45 0.00 11.99
C MET A 23 1.87 0.58 12.15
N ASN A 24 2.62 0.73 11.06
CA ASN A 24 3.96 1.31 11.09
C ASN A 24 3.93 2.71 11.72
N LEU A 25 2.98 3.56 11.30
CA LEU A 25 2.78 4.88 11.91
C LEU A 25 2.41 4.80 13.40
N MET A 26 1.49 3.91 13.77
CA MET A 26 1.07 3.72 15.18
C MET A 26 2.22 3.25 16.08
N CYS A 27 3.18 2.50 15.53
CA CYS A 27 4.33 1.98 16.24
C CYS A 27 5.60 2.84 16.11
N ASN A 28 5.52 4.04 15.53
CA ASN A 28 6.67 4.91 15.21
C ASN A 28 7.77 4.19 14.40
N LEU A 29 7.36 3.31 13.49
CA LEU A 29 8.24 2.70 12.49
C LEU A 29 8.23 3.55 11.20
N ASP A 30 9.21 3.31 10.32
CA ASP A 30 9.16 3.85 8.96
C ASP A 30 7.87 3.36 8.26
N GLU A 31 7.07 4.28 7.72
CA GLU A 31 5.78 3.98 7.08
C GLU A 31 5.93 2.90 5.99
N LYS A 32 7.05 2.86 5.28
CA LYS A 32 7.33 1.94 4.17
C LYS A 32 7.98 0.63 4.63
N ALA A 33 8.25 0.46 5.93
CA ALA A 33 8.81 -0.78 6.46
C ALA A 33 7.95 -1.98 6.04
N GLY A 34 8.57 -2.96 5.36
CA GLY A 34 7.88 -4.15 4.86
C GLY A 34 7.01 -3.95 3.60
N LEU A 35 6.97 -2.75 3.01
CA LEU A 35 6.08 -2.40 1.89
C LEU A 35 6.81 -1.92 0.62
N ALA A 36 8.14 -2.11 0.55
CA ALA A 36 8.97 -1.62 -0.55
C ALA A 36 9.07 -2.59 -1.75
N ALA A 37 8.39 -3.74 -1.70
CA ALA A 37 8.44 -4.72 -2.78
C ALA A 37 7.81 -4.15 -4.07
N PRO A 38 8.46 -4.29 -5.23
CA PRO A 38 7.86 -3.90 -6.50
C PRO A 38 6.70 -4.83 -6.86
N GLY A 39 5.82 -4.36 -7.74
CA GLY A 39 4.76 -5.20 -8.31
C GLY A 39 5.34 -6.38 -9.09
N LEU A 40 4.72 -7.53 -8.95
CA LEU A 40 5.07 -8.72 -9.74
C LEU A 40 4.32 -8.68 -11.07
N VAL A 41 5.07 -8.78 -12.15
CA VAL A 41 4.56 -8.91 -13.52
C VAL A 41 5.22 -10.13 -14.18
N PRO A 42 4.62 -10.71 -15.24
CA PRO A 42 5.27 -11.73 -16.05
C PRO A 42 6.65 -11.30 -16.57
#